data_AF-A0A627ZIC6-F1
#
_entry.id   AF-A0A627ZIC6-F1
#
_cell.length_a   1.000
_cell.length_b   1.000
_cell.length_c   1.000
_cell.angle_alpha   90.00
_cell.angle_beta   90.00
_cell.angle_gamma   90.00
#
_symmetry.space_group_name_H-M   'P 1'
#
loop_
_entity.id
_entity.type
_entity.pdbx_description
1 polymer ?
#
loop_
_entity_poly.entity_id
_entity_poly.type
_entity_poly.pdbx_seq_one_letter_code
_entity_poly.pdbx_strand_id
1 'polypeptide(L)'
;MVQGKEVIKSIFNELSVLLPQGKNVLASSVYDAFAYTLTALYYENFKNAYRSEQGYIKKDVLIKDVLVYLNNNYREKITLDQLSKKFRASVSYICHEFAKEYHISPINYVIQRRMTEAKFALTNTESPL
;
A
#
# COMPACT_ATOMS: atom_id res chain seq x y z
N MET A 1 18.23 -2.86 -1.12
CA MET A 1 17.19 -2.70 -0.07
C MET A 1 17.68 -1.99 1.20
N VAL A 2 18.98 -1.88 1.50
CA VAL A 2 19.51 -1.31 2.76
C VAL A 2 19.36 0.23 2.87
N GLN A 3 19.40 0.94 1.74
CA GLN A 3 19.46 2.40 1.71
C GLN A 3 18.14 3.10 2.10
N GLY A 4 16.99 2.49 1.81
CA GLY A 4 15.68 3.07 2.14
C GLY A 4 15.37 3.08 3.64
N LYS A 5 15.88 2.10 4.39
CA LYS A 5 15.65 2.00 5.85
C LYS A 5 16.37 3.11 6.61
N GLU A 6 17.60 3.44 6.22
CA GLU A 6 18.39 4.51 6.84
C GLU A 6 17.84 5.89 6.49
N VAL A 7 17.35 6.07 5.26
CA VAL A 7 16.67 7.32 4.87
C VAL A 7 15.39 7.53 5.69
N ILE A 8 14.57 6.49 5.87
CA ILE A 8 13.35 6.59 6.71
C ILE A 8 13.72 6.94 8.16
N LYS A 9 14.74 6.30 8.72
CA LYS A 9 15.23 6.63 10.08
C LYS A 9 15.70 8.09 10.20
N SER A 10 16.48 8.57 9.23
CA SER A 10 16.98 9.95 9.23
C SER A 10 15.84 10.96 9.19
N ILE A 11 14.85 10.71 8.32
CA ILE A 11 13.65 11.55 8.20
C ILE A 11 12.89 11.56 9.53
N PHE A 12 12.63 10.39 10.14
CA PHE A 12 11.94 10.34 11.44
C PHE A 12 12.70 11.07 12.54
N ASN A 13 14.04 11.05 12.51
CA ASN A 13 14.88 11.72 13.50
C ASN A 13 14.90 13.25 13.30
N GLU A 14 14.93 13.73 12.06
CA GLU A 14 14.82 15.17 11.78
C GLU A 14 13.42 15.71 12.14
N LEU A 15 12.38 14.92 11.85
CA LEU A 15 11.00 15.26 12.18
C LEU A 15 10.76 15.28 13.69
N SER A 16 11.36 14.37 14.46
CA SER A 16 11.23 14.38 15.92
C SER A 16 11.88 15.61 16.55
N VAL A 17 12.93 16.17 15.92
CA VAL A 17 13.59 17.41 16.36
C VAL A 17 12.77 18.65 16.00
N LEU A 18 12.09 18.65 14.85
CA LEU A 18 11.28 19.78 14.36
C LEU A 18 9.90 19.88 15.01
N LEU A 19 9.33 18.78 15.49
CA LEU A 19 8.00 18.77 16.08
C LEU A 19 8.02 19.29 17.53
N PRO A 20 7.16 20.25 17.90
CA PRO A 20 7.09 20.76 19.26
C PRO A 20 6.74 19.63 20.23
N GLN A 21 7.61 19.38 21.23
CA GLN A 21 7.44 18.31 22.22
C GLN A 21 6.37 18.63 23.30
N GLY A 22 5.62 19.72 23.13
CA GLY A 22 4.66 20.25 24.10
C GLY A 22 3.24 20.37 23.52
N LYS A 23 2.23 20.20 24.38
CA LYS A 23 0.82 20.43 24.05
C LYS A 23 0.53 21.94 24.03
N ASN A 24 0.75 22.59 22.89
CA ASN A 24 0.47 24.02 22.68
C ASN A 24 -0.39 24.17 21.40
N VAL A 25 -1.22 25.22 21.31
CA VAL A 25 -2.06 25.49 20.11
C VAL A 25 -1.24 25.58 18.82
N LEU A 26 -0.01 26.13 18.89
CA LEU A 26 0.93 26.17 17.77
C LEU A 26 1.36 24.77 17.30
N ALA A 27 1.48 23.81 18.22
CA ALA A 27 1.83 22.44 17.89
C ALA A 27 0.73 21.80 17.03
N SER A 28 -0.55 22.02 17.34
CA SER A 28 -1.67 21.53 16.52
C SER A 28 -1.59 22.02 15.08
N SER A 29 -1.35 23.32 14.86
CA SER A 29 -1.26 23.88 13.51
C SER A 29 -0.06 23.34 12.72
N VAL A 30 1.03 23.00 13.40
CA VAL A 30 2.22 22.40 12.80
C VAL A 30 1.94 20.94 12.43
N TYR A 31 1.24 20.18 13.29
CA TYR A 31 0.79 18.82 12.96
C TYR A 31 -0.19 18.79 11.79
N ASP A 32 -1.11 19.75 11.69
CA ASP A 32 -2.07 19.86 10.59
C ASP A 32 -1.36 20.18 9.26
N ALA A 33 -0.45 21.16 9.27
CA ALA A 33 0.37 21.48 8.10
C ALA A 33 1.26 20.31 7.68
N PHE A 34 1.78 19.55 8.65
CA PHE A 34 2.57 18.35 8.41
C PHE A 34 1.74 17.21 7.85
N ALA A 35 0.56 16.93 8.42
CA ALA A 35 -0.36 15.92 7.92
C ALA A 35 -0.81 16.25 6.49
N TYR A 36 -1.08 17.53 6.21
CA TYR A 36 -1.45 17.99 4.88
C TYR A 36 -0.31 17.82 3.86
N THR A 37 0.91 18.23 4.21
CA THR A 37 2.08 18.08 3.34
C THR A 37 2.44 16.61 3.12
N LEU A 38 2.35 15.75 4.14
CA LEU A 38 2.55 14.32 4.00
C LEU A 38 1.48 13.68 3.10
N THR A 39 0.22 14.10 3.25
CA THR A 39 -0.89 13.65 2.41
C THR A 39 -0.68 14.08 0.95
N ALA A 40 -0.28 15.33 0.71
CA ALA A 40 -0.01 15.86 -0.61
C ALA A 40 1.20 15.17 -1.27
N LEU A 41 2.29 14.96 -0.52
CA LEU A 41 3.47 14.23 -0.99
C LEU A 41 3.15 12.78 -1.32
N TYR A 42 2.37 12.10 -0.46
CA TYR A 42 1.93 10.75 -0.75
C TYR A 42 1.06 10.71 -2.01
N TYR A 43 0.09 11.62 -2.13
CA TYR A 43 -0.81 11.69 -3.29
C TYR A 43 -0.07 12.00 -4.60
N GLU A 44 0.83 12.98 -4.62
CA GLU A 44 1.59 13.35 -5.82
C GLU A 44 2.64 12.28 -6.17
N ASN A 45 3.32 11.69 -5.19
CA ASN A 45 4.23 10.56 -5.46
C ASN A 45 3.48 9.34 -5.98
N PHE A 46 2.29 9.06 -5.44
CA PHE A 46 1.42 8.02 -5.94
C PHE A 46 1.02 8.33 -7.39
N LYS A 47 0.42 9.48 -7.66
CA LYS A 47 -0.01 9.96 -9.00
C LYS A 47 1.13 9.96 -10.03
N ASN A 48 2.34 10.37 -9.66
CA ASN A 48 3.50 10.37 -10.54
C ASN A 48 4.04 8.96 -10.82
N ALA A 49 3.90 8.01 -9.89
CA ALA A 49 4.22 6.61 -10.13
C ALA A 49 3.30 5.93 -11.19
N TYR A 50 2.17 6.56 -11.53
CA TYR A 50 1.22 6.09 -12.56
C TYR A 50 1.33 6.79 -13.93
N ARG A 51 2.06 7.90 -14.05
CA ARG A 51 2.22 8.62 -15.33
C ARG A 51 3.45 8.10 -16.10
N SER A 52 3.21 7.52 -17.27
CA SER A 52 4.23 7.36 -18.32
C SER A 52 4.06 8.48 -19.35
N GLU A 53 5.16 9.01 -19.90
CA GLU A 53 5.13 10.09 -20.90
C GLU A 53 4.47 9.67 -22.24
N GLN A 54 4.16 8.39 -22.45
CA GLN A 54 3.70 7.86 -23.74
C GLN A 54 2.29 7.22 -23.75
N GLY A 55 1.48 7.37 -22.70
CA GLY A 55 0.04 6.98 -22.78
C GLY A 55 -0.28 5.49 -22.86
N TYR A 56 0.71 4.60 -22.75
CA TYR A 56 0.52 3.17 -22.54
C TYR A 56 0.51 2.85 -21.05
N ILE A 57 -0.43 2.00 -20.61
CA ILE A 57 -0.46 1.46 -19.24
C ILE A 57 0.87 0.72 -19.02
N LYS A 58 1.76 1.31 -18.22
CA LYS A 58 3.02 0.67 -17.85
C LYS A 58 2.70 -0.65 -17.17
N LYS A 59 3.40 -1.71 -17.56
CA LYS A 59 3.34 -3.06 -16.98
C LYS A 59 3.33 -3.07 -15.44
N ASP A 60 4.08 -2.16 -14.81
CA ASP A 60 4.13 -1.98 -13.35
C ASP A 60 2.82 -1.42 -12.75
N VAL A 61 2.07 -0.62 -13.51
CA VAL A 61 0.81 -0.01 -13.05
C VAL A 61 -0.27 -1.09 -12.91
N LEU A 62 -0.43 -1.96 -13.92
CA LEU A 62 -1.45 -2.99 -13.90
C LEU A 62 -1.29 -3.91 -12.68
N ILE A 63 -0.06 -4.30 -12.36
CA ILE A 63 0.21 -5.23 -11.26
C ILE A 63 0.04 -4.57 -9.89
N LYS A 64 0.36 -3.28 -9.77
CA LYS A 64 0.01 -2.47 -8.59
C LYS A 64 -1.50 -2.33 -8.43
N ASP A 65 -2.24 -2.08 -9.51
CA ASP A 65 -3.70 -1.98 -9.46
C ASP A 65 -4.35 -3.31 -9.07
N VAL A 66 -3.80 -4.44 -9.55
CA VAL A 66 -4.18 -5.78 -9.08
C VAL A 66 -3.96 -5.88 -7.57
N LEU A 67 -2.78 -5.54 -7.06
CA LEU A 67 -2.48 -5.57 -5.62
C LEU A 67 -3.48 -4.73 -4.79
N VAL A 68 -3.77 -3.51 -5.24
CA VAL A 68 -4.74 -2.62 -4.59
C VAL A 68 -6.12 -3.26 -4.55
N TYR A 69 -6.56 -3.82 -5.67
CA TYR A 69 -7.85 -4.53 -5.73
C TYR A 69 -7.89 -5.73 -4.79
N LEU A 70 -6.84 -6.56 -4.76
CA LEU A 70 -6.77 -7.69 -3.83
C LEU A 70 -6.87 -7.24 -2.37
N ASN A 71 -6.18 -6.15 -2.00
CA ASN A 71 -6.24 -5.60 -0.63
C ASN A 71 -7.60 -5.01 -0.26
N ASN A 72 -8.30 -4.40 -1.20
CA ASN A 72 -9.61 -3.80 -0.93
C ASN A 72 -10.74 -4.84 -0.88
N ASN A 73 -10.56 -5.98 -1.58
CA ASN A 73 -11.61 -6.98 -1.75
C ASN A 73 -11.25 -8.34 -1.12
N TYR A 74 -10.18 -8.42 -0.32
CA TYR A 74 -9.71 -9.68 0.27
C TYR A 74 -10.78 -10.43 1.06
N ARG A 75 -11.80 -9.75 1.62
CA ARG A 75 -12.90 -10.39 2.37
C ARG A 75 -13.90 -11.11 1.46
N GLU A 76 -13.93 -10.81 0.17
CA GLU A 76 -14.85 -11.38 -0.81
C GLU A 76 -14.24 -12.55 -1.58
N LYS A 77 -15.08 -13.36 -2.24
CA LYS A 77 -14.57 -14.41 -3.14
C LYS A 77 -13.90 -13.78 -4.37
N ILE A 78 -12.58 -13.96 -4.47
CA ILE A 78 -11.77 -13.52 -5.61
C ILE A 78 -11.36 -14.75 -6.44
N THR A 79 -11.55 -14.66 -7.75
CA THR A 79 -11.13 -15.68 -8.73
C THR A 79 -10.25 -15.07 -9.81
N LEU A 80 -9.40 -15.89 -10.43
CA LEU A 80 -8.53 -15.44 -11.52
C LEU A 80 -9.31 -14.93 -12.74
N ASP A 81 -10.48 -15.52 -13.02
CA ASP A 81 -11.36 -15.08 -14.11
C ASP A 81 -11.93 -13.67 -13.87
N GLN A 82 -12.31 -13.35 -12.62
CA GLN A 82 -12.73 -12.00 -12.25
C GLN A 82 -11.59 -10.98 -12.42
N LEU A 83 -10.36 -11.34 -12.02
CA LEU A 83 -9.20 -10.48 -12.23
C LEU A 83 -8.95 -10.23 -13.72
N SER A 84 -8.99 -11.29 -14.52
CA SER A 84 -8.81 -11.21 -15.97
C SER A 84 -9.82 -10.24 -16.63
N LYS A 85 -11.11 -10.40 -16.30
CA LYS A 85 -12.18 -9.54 -16.81
C LYS A 85 -12.04 -8.09 -16.36
N LYS A 86 -11.73 -7.86 -15.08
CA LYS A 86 -11.62 -6.52 -14.49
C LYS A 86 -10.45 -5.73 -15.09
N PHE A 87 -9.29 -6.37 -15.22
CA PHE A 87 -8.06 -5.73 -15.68
C PHE A 87 -7.81 -5.87 -17.18
N ARG A 88 -8.73 -6.52 -17.91
CA ARG A 88 -8.65 -6.78 -19.36
C ARG A 88 -7.30 -7.38 -19.76
N ALA A 89 -6.79 -8.29 -18.94
CA ALA A 89 -5.50 -8.95 -19.11
C ALA A 89 -5.65 -10.45 -18.86
N SER A 90 -4.86 -11.27 -19.55
CA SER A 90 -4.98 -12.72 -19.40
C SER A 90 -4.61 -13.17 -17.99
N VAL A 91 -5.26 -14.26 -17.53
CA VAL A 91 -4.93 -14.90 -16.25
C VAL A 91 -3.44 -15.23 -16.16
N SER A 92 -2.87 -15.78 -17.24
CA SER A 92 -1.46 -16.15 -17.30
C SER A 92 -0.55 -14.94 -17.09
N TYR A 93 -0.84 -13.83 -17.76
CA TYR A 93 -0.07 -12.59 -17.62
C TYR A 93 -0.15 -12.03 -16.20
N ILE A 94 -1.35 -11.92 -15.63
CA ILE A 94 -1.55 -11.43 -14.26
C ILE A 94 -0.79 -12.31 -13.26
N CYS A 95 -0.94 -13.63 -13.35
CA CYS A 95 -0.26 -14.56 -12.45
C CYS A 95 1.27 -14.48 -12.57
N HIS A 96 1.79 -14.46 -13.80
CA HIS A 96 3.23 -14.43 -14.03
C HIS A 96 3.85 -13.13 -13.52
N GLU A 97 3.28 -11.99 -13.89
CA GLU A 97 3.84 -10.69 -13.52
C GLU A 97 3.64 -10.38 -12.03
N PHE A 98 2.51 -10.77 -11.44
CA PHE A 98 2.31 -10.61 -10.01
C PHE A 98 3.27 -11.48 -9.20
N ALA A 99 3.51 -12.72 -9.62
CA ALA A 99 4.50 -13.60 -8.97
C ALA A 99 5.94 -13.12 -9.20
N LYS A 100 6.22 -12.50 -10.34
CA LYS A 100 7.52 -11.89 -10.61
C LYS A 100 7.80 -10.69 -9.68
N GLU A 101 6.80 -9.83 -9.48
CA GLU A 101 6.93 -8.60 -8.67
C GLU A 101 6.85 -8.86 -7.16
N TYR A 102 5.91 -9.69 -6.71
CA TYR A 102 5.62 -9.90 -5.28
C TYR A 102 6.03 -11.28 -4.77
N HIS A 103 6.65 -12.11 -5.61
CA HIS A 103 7.15 -13.44 -5.26
C HIS A 103 6.09 -14.40 -4.70
N ILE A 104 4.82 -14.18 -5.07
CA ILE A 104 3.67 -14.99 -4.64
C ILE A 104 2.55 -14.90 -5.69
N SER A 105 1.70 -15.92 -5.80
CA SER A 105 0.53 -15.83 -6.71
C SER A 105 -0.55 -14.89 -6.15
N PRO A 106 -1.39 -14.27 -7.01
CA PRO A 106 -2.50 -13.42 -6.57
C PRO A 106 -3.46 -14.09 -5.57
N ILE A 107 -3.75 -15.39 -5.76
CA ILE A 107 -4.66 -16.13 -4.88
C ILE A 107 -3.99 -16.42 -3.53
N ASN A 108 -2.73 -16.85 -3.54
CA ASN A 108 -2.00 -17.11 -2.29
C ASN A 108 -1.77 -15.82 -1.50
N TYR A 109 -1.59 -14.69 -2.17
CA TYR A 109 -1.56 -13.38 -1.54
C TYR A 109 -2.84 -13.09 -0.75
N VAL A 110 -4.02 -13.27 -1.36
CA VAL A 110 -5.31 -13.04 -0.68
C VAL A 110 -5.46 -13.96 0.54
N ILE A 111 -5.06 -15.24 0.41
CA ILE A 111 -5.09 -16.18 1.53
C ILE A 111 -4.22 -15.69 2.68
N GLN A 112 -2.97 -15.29 2.40
CA GLN A 112 -2.08 -14.77 3.43
C GLN A 112 -2.62 -13.48 4.06
N ARG A 113 -3.17 -12.55 3.26
CA ARG A 113 -3.78 -11.33 3.77
C ARG A 113 -4.93 -11.61 4.74
N ARG A 114 -5.79 -12.59 4.43
CA ARG A 114 -6.86 -13.05 5.33
C ARG A 114 -6.32 -13.64 6.63
N MET A 115 -5.28 -14.46 6.56
CA MET A 115 -4.64 -15.04 7.75
C MET A 115 -4.03 -13.95 8.63
N THR A 116 -3.36 -12.96 8.04
CA THR A 116 -2.82 -11.81 8.77
C THR A 116 -3.93 -11.02 9.48
N GLU A 117 -5.05 -10.77 8.79
CA GLU A 117 -6.20 -10.10 9.37
C GLU A 117 -6.81 -10.90 10.53
N ALA A 118 -6.99 -12.22 10.35
CA ALA A 118 -7.53 -13.08 11.40
C ALA A 118 -6.62 -13.10 12.63
N LYS A 119 -5.31 -13.21 12.43
CA LYS A 119 -4.33 -13.10 13.53
C LYS A 119 -4.44 -11.75 14.23
N PHE A 120 -4.51 -10.65 13.48
CA PHE A 120 -4.66 -9.31 14.04
C PHE A 120 -5.95 -9.18 14.85
N ALA A 121 -7.07 -9.71 14.35
CA ALA A 121 -8.34 -9.71 15.07
C ALA A 121 -8.21 -10.46 16.40
N LEU A 122 -7.61 -11.65 16.40
CA LEU A 122 -7.43 -12.46 17.61
C LEU A 122 -6.51 -11.82 18.65
N THR A 123 -5.49 -11.07 18.23
CA THR A 123 -4.54 -10.43 19.17
C THR A 123 -5.02 -9.09 19.70
N ASN A 124 -5.94 -8.42 19.02
CA ASN A 124 -6.40 -7.07 19.37
C ASN A 124 -7.88 -7.00 19.80
N THR A 125 -8.58 -8.12 19.86
CA THR A 125 -9.89 -8.17 20.50
C THR A 125 -9.74 -8.66 21.94
N GLU A 126 -9.93 -7.74 22.89
CA GLU A 126 -10.27 -8.06 24.29
C GLU A 126 -11.71 -8.59 24.35
N SER A 127 -12.00 -9.70 23.69
CA SER A 127 -13.30 -10.38 23.83
C SER A 127 -13.04 -11.79 24.33
N PRO A 128 -13.46 -12.11 25.57
CA PRO A 128 -13.36 -13.47 26.08
C PRO A 128 -14.26 -14.38 25.24
N LEU A 129 -13.76 -15.59 24.99
CA LEU A 129 -14.49 -16.69 24.35
C LEU A 129 -15.75 -17.07 25.12
#